data_AF-X1VU52-F1
#
_entry.id   AF-X1VU52-F1
#
_cell.length_a   1.000
_cell.length_b   1.000
_cell.length_c   1.000
_cell.angle_alpha   90.00
_cell.angle_beta   90.00
_cell.angle_gamma   90.00
#
_symmetry.space_group_name_H-M   'P 1'
#
loop_
_entity.id
_entity.type
_entity.pdbx_description
1 polymer ?
#
loop_
_entity_poly.entity_id
_entity_poly.type
_entity_poly.pdbx_seq_one_letter_code
_entity_poly.pdbx_strand_id
1 'polypeptide(L)'
;PNQAIASYGVEAKVVQINAGPTVTQFGVEPGWDRRMKEVKERDRDGKVSVRLEEVSKTRVKVERITALANDLALALAAPSIRIEAPVPGKSVVGIEVPNTISGVVSLRGVIETNSFQKVEAKSKLALALGKGAGGEAIAADLSRMPHLLIAGATGSGKTVCLNSAICCLLLHNSPNEV
;
A
#
# COMPACT_ATOMS: atom_id res chain seq x y z
N PRO A 1 8.94 -8.72 5.31
CA PRO A 1 8.14 -9.19 4.15
C PRO A 1 8.83 -10.27 3.30
N ASN A 2 10.06 -10.06 2.79
CA ASN A 2 10.73 -11.05 1.92
C ASN A 2 10.84 -12.45 2.55
N GLN A 3 11.35 -12.55 3.78
CA GLN A 3 11.48 -13.83 4.48
C GLN A 3 10.11 -14.45 4.81
N ALA A 4 9.10 -13.64 5.11
CA ALA A 4 7.75 -14.10 5.41
C ALA A 4 7.03 -14.66 4.18
N ILE A 5 7.22 -14.08 2.98
CA ILE A 5 6.60 -14.63 1.76
C ILE A 5 7.33 -15.92 1.34
N ALA A 6 8.66 -15.93 1.47
CA ALA A 6 9.48 -17.11 1.16
C ALA A 6 9.16 -18.31 2.08
N SER A 7 8.83 -18.09 3.36
CA SER A 7 8.46 -19.18 4.28
C SER A 7 7.17 -19.91 3.88
N TYR A 8 6.32 -19.30 3.05
CA TYR A 8 5.10 -19.92 2.52
C TYR A 8 5.25 -20.46 1.09
N GLY A 9 6.50 -20.66 0.64
CA GLY A 9 6.78 -21.28 -0.67
C GLY A 9 6.40 -20.39 -1.86
N VAL A 10 6.39 -19.08 -1.67
CA VAL A 10 6.19 -18.09 -2.72
C VAL A 10 7.46 -17.27 -2.89
N GLU A 11 8.08 -17.33 -4.06
CA GLU A 11 9.23 -16.50 -4.38
C GLU A 11 8.75 -15.07 -4.68
N ALA A 12 9.21 -14.09 -3.92
CA ALA A 12 8.89 -12.68 -4.14
C ALA A 12 10.01 -11.78 -3.59
N LYS A 13 10.16 -10.59 -4.18
CA LYS A 13 11.20 -9.63 -3.80
C LYS A 13 10.62 -8.25 -3.55
N VAL A 14 10.88 -7.68 -2.37
CA VAL A 14 10.65 -6.27 -2.07
C VAL A 14 11.61 -5.43 -2.91
N VAL A 15 11.04 -4.58 -3.76
CA VAL A 15 11.76 -3.67 -4.66
C VAL A 15 11.58 -2.19 -4.28
N GLN A 16 10.53 -1.88 -3.50
CA GLN A 16 10.24 -0.52 -3.05
C GLN A 16 9.74 -0.54 -1.60
N ILE A 17 10.11 0.47 -0.82
CA ILE A 17 9.59 0.72 0.53
C ILE A 17 9.19 2.19 0.62
N ASN A 18 7.92 2.45 0.92
CA ASN A 18 7.41 3.79 1.18
C ASN A 18 6.84 3.81 2.60
N ALA A 19 7.53 4.46 3.52
CA ALA A 19 7.07 4.58 4.91
C ALA A 19 6.17 5.82 5.05
N GLY A 20 4.92 5.59 5.41
CA GLY A 20 3.97 6.64 5.76
C GLY A 20 3.82 6.81 7.27
N PRO A 21 2.94 7.73 7.71
CA PRO A 21 2.70 7.99 9.11
C PRO A 21 2.07 6.81 9.84
N THR A 22 1.09 6.14 9.23
CA THR A 22 0.30 5.06 9.88
C THR A 22 0.63 3.67 9.35
N VAL A 23 1.09 3.59 8.10
CA VAL A 23 1.41 2.33 7.41
C VAL A 23 2.72 2.46 6.66
N THR A 24 3.39 1.33 6.46
CA THR A 24 4.52 1.21 5.53
C THR A 24 4.09 0.34 4.35
N GLN A 25 4.21 0.88 3.14
CA GLN A 25 3.90 0.18 1.90
C GLN A 25 5.17 -0.45 1.31
N PHE A 26 5.15 -1.76 1.14
CA PHE A 26 6.19 -2.56 0.49
C PHE A 26 5.75 -2.90 -0.93
N GLY A 27 6.48 -2.41 -1.92
CA GLY A 27 6.32 -2.85 -3.31
C GLY A 27 7.06 -4.16 -3.52
N VAL A 28 6.32 -5.22 -3.84
CA VAL A 28 6.81 -6.59 -3.99
C VAL A 28 6.64 -7.05 -5.43
N GLU A 29 7.73 -7.51 -6.02
CA GLU A 29 7.73 -8.14 -7.33
C GLU A 29 7.57 -9.68 -7.19
N PRO A 30 6.58 -10.29 -7.86
CA PRO A 30 6.45 -11.75 -7.89
C PRO A 30 7.64 -12.39 -8.61
N GLY A 31 8.25 -13.39 -7.96
CA GLY A 31 9.34 -14.19 -8.49
C GLY A 31 8.86 -15.33 -9.39
N TRP A 32 9.53 -16.47 -9.31
CA TRP A 32 9.28 -17.62 -10.20
C TRP A 32 8.85 -18.86 -9.42
N ASP A 33 7.87 -19.55 -9.98
CA ASP A 33 7.51 -20.90 -9.56
C ASP A 33 8.27 -21.89 -10.45
N ARG A 34 9.17 -22.67 -9.85
CA ARG A 34 10.03 -23.63 -10.55
C ARG A 34 9.57 -25.04 -10.23
N ARG A 35 9.18 -25.79 -11.27
CA ARG A 35 8.84 -27.21 -11.12
C ARG A 35 10.05 -28.06 -11.48
N MET A 36 10.51 -28.83 -10.52
CA MET A 36 11.60 -29.80 -10.69
C MET A 36 11.01 -31.19 -10.92
N LYS A 37 11.59 -31.97 -11.82
CA LYS A 37 11.28 -33.39 -12.00
C LYS A 37 12.54 -34.21 -11.76
N GLU A 38 12.37 -35.29 -11.03
CA GLU A 38 13.41 -36.29 -10.89
C GLU A 38 13.52 -37.09 -12.19
N VAL A 39 14.67 -36.97 -12.85
CA VAL A 39 15.02 -37.77 -14.01
C VAL A 39 16.01 -38.82 -13.52
N LYS A 40 15.61 -40.08 -13.66
CA LYS A 40 16.47 -41.23 -13.33
C LYS A 40 17.27 -41.57 -14.58
N GLU A 41 18.57 -41.30 -14.56
CA GLU A 41 19.50 -41.80 -15.57
C GLU A 41 20.11 -43.11 -15.07
N ARG A 42 20.23 -44.07 -15.98
CA ARG A 42 20.87 -45.35 -15.69
C ARG A 42 22.13 -45.41 -16.53
N ASP A 43 23.28 -45.43 -15.85
CA ASP A 43 24.57 -45.60 -16.52
C ASP A 43 24.71 -47.03 -17.07
N ARG A 44 25.71 -47.24 -17.95
CA ARG A 44 25.98 -48.55 -18.57
C ARG A 44 26.26 -49.66 -17.55
N ASP A 45 26.73 -49.30 -16.35
CA ASP A 45 27.01 -50.22 -15.23
C ASP A 45 25.78 -50.48 -14.33
N GLY A 46 24.58 -50.03 -14.72
CA GLY A 46 23.34 -50.28 -13.98
C GLY A 46 23.13 -49.40 -12.74
N LYS A 47 24.07 -48.49 -12.45
CA LYS A 47 23.93 -47.47 -11.40
C LYS A 47 22.87 -46.45 -11.80
N VAL A 48 21.89 -46.22 -10.94
CA VAL A 48 20.84 -45.21 -11.13
C VAL A 48 21.29 -43.91 -10.48
N SER A 49 21.48 -42.87 -11.28
CA SER A 49 21.68 -41.50 -10.82
C SER A 49 20.35 -40.75 -10.92
N VAL A 50 19.97 -40.06 -9.85
CA VAL A 50 18.80 -39.17 -9.83
C VAL A 50 19.30 -37.76 -10.05
N ARG A 51 18.92 -37.14 -11.17
CA ARG A 51 19.15 -35.71 -11.40
C ARG A 51 17.83 -34.95 -11.28
N LEU A 52 17.89 -33.79 -10.64
CA LEU A 52 16.76 -32.85 -10.62
C LEU A 52 16.86 -31.96 -11.87
N GLU A 53 15.87 -32.06 -12.74
CA GLU A 53 15.78 -31.26 -13.97
C GLU A 53 14.64 -30.23 -13.82
N GLU A 54 14.91 -28.95 -14.12
CA GLU A 54 13.89 -27.90 -14.11
C GLU A 54 12.99 -28.05 -15.36
N VAL A 55 11.73 -28.42 -15.16
CA VAL A 55 10.80 -28.72 -16.25
C VAL A 55 9.99 -27.51 -16.67
N SER A 56 9.70 -26.59 -15.75
CA SER A 56 8.96 -25.38 -16.07
C SER A 56 9.30 -24.24 -15.11
N LYS A 57 9.37 -23.04 -15.68
CA LYS A 57 9.51 -21.77 -14.94
C LYS A 57 8.37 -20.84 -15.30
N THR A 58 7.49 -20.57 -14.34
CA THR A 58 6.33 -19.68 -14.54
C THR A 58 6.35 -18.57 -13.51
N ARG A 59 5.91 -17.35 -13.88
CA ARG A 59 5.83 -16.27 -12.90
C ARG A 59 4.82 -16.62 -11.80
N VAL A 60 5.16 -16.30 -10.56
CA VAL A 60 4.23 -16.44 -9.44
C VAL A 60 2.96 -15.65 -9.73
N LYS A 61 1.80 -16.32 -9.64
CA LYS A 61 0.50 -15.67 -9.79
C LYS A 61 0.26 -14.70 -8.64
N VAL A 62 -0.25 -13.51 -8.96
CA VAL A 62 -0.60 -12.48 -7.97
C VAL A 62 -1.60 -13.02 -6.94
N GLU A 63 -2.55 -13.86 -7.37
CA GLU A 63 -3.53 -14.55 -6.51
C GLU A 63 -2.88 -15.33 -5.36
N ARG A 64 -1.71 -15.95 -5.58
CA ARG A 64 -0.99 -16.68 -4.53
C ARG A 64 -0.46 -15.74 -3.46
N ILE A 65 -0.05 -14.53 -3.83
CA ILE A 65 0.42 -13.52 -2.86
C ILE A 65 -0.77 -12.94 -2.09
N THR A 66 -1.87 -12.62 -2.78
CA THR A 66 -3.08 -12.08 -2.13
C THR A 66 -3.73 -13.10 -1.19
N ALA A 67 -3.65 -14.40 -1.50
CA ALA A 67 -4.17 -15.46 -0.64
C ALA A 67 -3.42 -15.58 0.70
N LEU A 68 -2.14 -15.19 0.74
CA LEU A 68 -1.31 -15.22 1.96
C LEU A 68 -1.55 -14.03 2.88
N ALA A 69 -2.61 -13.24 2.69
CA ALA A 69 -2.81 -12.01 3.45
C ALA A 69 -2.82 -12.24 4.98
N ASN A 70 -3.56 -13.23 5.45
CA ASN A 70 -3.67 -13.55 6.88
C ASN A 70 -2.36 -14.13 7.43
N ASP A 71 -1.72 -15.00 6.65
CA ASP A 71 -0.46 -15.65 7.03
C ASP A 71 0.70 -14.66 7.13
N LEU A 72 0.72 -13.66 6.23
CA LEU A 72 1.67 -12.56 6.28
C LEU A 72 1.38 -11.61 7.44
N ALA A 73 0.11 -11.32 7.75
CA ALA A 73 -0.26 -10.53 8.92
C ALA A 73 0.27 -11.20 10.20
N LEU A 74 0.07 -12.52 10.33
CA LEU A 74 0.58 -13.31 11.44
C LEU A 74 2.11 -13.29 11.52
N ALA A 75 2.79 -13.55 10.40
CA ALA A 75 4.25 -13.58 10.35
C ALA A 75 4.90 -12.21 10.63
N LEU A 76 4.19 -11.12 10.35
CA LEU A 76 4.64 -9.75 10.60
C LEU A 76 4.15 -9.19 11.95
N ALA A 77 3.43 -9.99 12.75
CA ALA A 77 2.77 -9.56 13.98
C ALA A 77 1.92 -8.29 13.79
N ALA A 78 1.26 -8.18 12.63
CA ALA A 78 0.40 -7.06 12.29
C ALA A 78 -1.07 -7.44 12.51
N PRO A 79 -1.92 -6.50 12.99
CA PRO A 79 -3.34 -6.78 13.23
C PRO A 79 -4.09 -7.10 11.92
N SER A 80 -3.70 -6.44 10.83
CA SER A 80 -4.15 -6.71 9.47
C SER A 80 -3.12 -6.17 8.48
N ILE A 81 -3.18 -6.65 7.24
CA ILE A 81 -2.43 -6.07 6.12
C ILE A 81 -3.38 -5.79 4.96
N ARG A 82 -3.08 -4.76 4.17
CA ARG A 82 -3.80 -4.47 2.93
C ARG A 82 -2.90 -4.81 1.75
N ILE A 83 -3.42 -5.59 0.81
CA ILE A 83 -2.71 -5.95 -0.41
C ILE A 83 -3.39 -5.26 -1.60
N GLU A 84 -2.62 -4.49 -2.35
CA GLU A 84 -3.02 -3.81 -3.57
C GLU A 84 -2.30 -4.43 -4.76
N ALA A 85 -3.04 -5.09 -5.64
CA ALA A 85 -2.46 -5.94 -6.68
C ALA A 85 -3.20 -5.80 -8.02
N PRO A 86 -2.55 -5.34 -9.10
CA PRO A 86 -1.28 -4.62 -9.15
C PRO A 86 -1.42 -3.16 -8.66
N VAL A 87 -0.32 -2.54 -8.23
CA VAL A 87 -0.30 -1.09 -7.96
C VAL A 87 -0.51 -0.33 -9.27
N PRO A 88 -1.46 0.61 -9.36
CA PRO A 88 -1.70 1.39 -10.58
C PRO A 88 -0.42 2.04 -11.12
N GLY A 89 -0.14 1.80 -12.40
CA GLY A 89 1.06 2.33 -13.07
C GLY A 89 2.38 1.65 -12.71
N LYS A 90 2.37 0.57 -11.91
CA LYS A 90 3.59 -0.19 -11.54
C LYS A 90 3.39 -1.70 -11.67
N SER A 91 4.44 -2.42 -12.08
CA SER A 91 4.43 -3.89 -12.18
C SER A 91 4.77 -4.58 -10.84
N VAL A 92 4.21 -4.09 -9.74
CA VAL A 92 4.46 -4.60 -8.37
C VAL A 92 3.14 -4.80 -7.62
N VAL A 93 3.18 -5.67 -6.61
CA VAL A 93 2.12 -5.84 -5.60
C VAL A 93 2.46 -4.96 -4.40
N GLY A 94 1.56 -4.06 -4.01
CA GLY A 94 1.71 -3.22 -2.83
C GLY A 94 1.21 -3.95 -1.59
N ILE A 95 2.06 -4.13 -0.58
CA ILE A 95 1.67 -4.69 0.72
C ILE A 95 1.80 -3.59 1.77
N GLU A 96 0.68 -3.14 2.30
CA GLU A 96 0.61 -2.13 3.36
C GLU A 96 0.53 -2.82 4.72
N VAL A 97 1.52 -2.53 5.56
CA VAL A 97 1.64 -3.06 6.90
C VAL A 97 1.50 -1.90 7.89
N PRO A 98 0.59 -1.98 8.89
CA PRO A 98 0.49 -0.99 9.95
C PRO A 98 1.82 -0.79 10.66
N ASN A 99 2.15 0.47 10.93
CA ASN A 99 3.31 0.80 11.75
C ASN A 99 3.05 0.42 13.21
N THR A 100 4.07 -0.06 13.91
CA THR A 100 4.00 -0.34 15.36
C THR A 100 3.69 0.92 16.16
N ILE A 101 4.21 2.07 15.72
CA ILE A 101 3.92 3.40 16.25
C ILE A 101 3.34 4.24 15.11
N SER A 102 2.06 4.59 15.22
CA SER A 102 1.41 5.46 14.25
C SER A 102 1.74 6.93 14.53
N GLY A 103 2.19 7.63 13.48
CA GLY A 103 2.41 9.07 13.52
C GLY A 103 1.09 9.84 13.44
N VAL A 104 0.94 10.87 14.26
CA VAL A 104 -0.21 11.78 14.21
C VAL A 104 -0.10 12.69 12.99
N VAL A 105 -1.16 12.76 12.20
CA VAL A 105 -1.29 13.72 11.09
C VAL A 105 -2.03 14.96 11.59
N SER A 106 -1.29 16.05 11.81
CA SER A 106 -1.90 17.32 12.23
C SER A 106 -2.42 18.09 11.02
N LEU A 107 -3.56 18.78 11.20
CA LEU A 107 -4.14 19.65 10.17
C LEU A 107 -3.14 20.73 9.71
N ARG A 108 -2.49 21.39 10.68
CA ARG A 108 -1.43 22.38 10.44
C ARG A 108 -0.31 21.83 9.54
N GLY A 109 0.15 20.60 9.81
CA GLY A 109 1.21 19.96 9.04
C GLY A 109 0.85 19.62 7.60
N VAL A 110 -0.44 19.69 7.23
CA VAL A 110 -0.91 19.57 5.84
C VAL A 110 -1.10 20.95 5.21
N ILE A 111 -1.70 21.89 5.93
CA ILE A 111 -1.97 23.26 5.46
C ILE A 111 -0.68 24.01 5.13
N GLU A 112 0.37 23.85 5.93
CA GLU A 112 1.67 24.51 5.70
C GLU A 112 2.46 23.91 4.52
N THR A 113 1.94 22.88 3.85
CA THR A 113 2.65 22.24 2.72
C THR A 113 2.40 22.97 1.41
N ASN A 114 3.40 22.92 0.53
CA ASN A 114 3.26 23.40 -0.85
C ASN A 114 2.11 22.72 -1.62
N SER A 115 1.72 21.50 -1.24
CA SER A 115 0.59 20.78 -1.84
C SER A 115 -0.71 21.54 -1.59
N PHE A 116 -0.96 21.92 -0.34
CA PHE A 116 -2.15 22.69 0.05
C PHE A 116 -2.10 24.13 -0.48
N GLN A 117 -0.99 24.84 -0.27
CA GLN A 117 -0.87 26.25 -0.68
C GLN A 117 -1.09 26.46 -2.19
N LYS A 118 -0.70 25.48 -3.03
CA LYS A 118 -0.97 25.53 -4.47
C LYS A 118 -2.46 25.41 -4.83
N VAL A 119 -3.24 24.70 -4.02
CA VAL A 119 -4.69 24.57 -4.20
C VAL A 119 -5.38 25.83 -3.68
N GLU A 120 -5.01 26.27 -2.47
CA GLU A 120 -5.50 27.49 -1.83
C GLU A 120 -5.32 28.73 -2.72
N ALA A 121 -4.16 28.87 -3.36
CA ALA A 121 -3.88 29.98 -4.27
C ALA A 121 -4.80 30.04 -5.51
N LYS A 122 -5.50 28.94 -5.83
CA LYS A 122 -6.36 28.82 -7.02
C LYS A 122 -7.83 28.71 -6.68
N SER A 123 -8.18 28.28 -5.47
CA SER A 123 -9.56 28.02 -5.05
C SER A 123 -9.76 28.37 -3.59
N LYS A 124 -10.89 29.04 -3.33
CA LYS A 124 -11.39 29.36 -1.98
C LYS A 124 -11.95 28.14 -1.26
N LEU A 125 -12.20 27.05 -1.99
CA LEU A 125 -12.71 25.80 -1.43
C LEU A 125 -11.61 24.73 -1.30
N ALA A 126 -10.40 25.13 -0.93
CA ALA A 126 -9.29 24.23 -0.66
C ALA A 126 -9.51 23.46 0.65
N LEU A 127 -9.34 22.13 0.60
CA LEU A 127 -9.51 21.22 1.72
C LEU A 127 -8.23 20.43 1.96
N ALA A 128 -7.74 20.44 3.20
CA ALA A 128 -6.66 19.56 3.64
C ALA A 128 -7.25 18.19 4.03
N LEU A 129 -6.92 17.14 3.27
CA LEU A 129 -7.47 15.80 3.49
C LEU A 129 -6.62 14.95 4.43
N GLY A 130 -5.30 15.20 4.48
CA GLY A 130 -4.39 14.46 5.34
C GLY A 130 -3.07 14.14 4.65
N LYS A 131 -2.53 12.96 4.95
CA LYS A 131 -1.34 12.40 4.33
C LYS A 131 -1.65 11.03 3.73
N GLY A 132 -1.10 10.76 2.55
CA GLY A 132 -1.21 9.45 1.90
C GLY A 132 -0.34 8.38 2.56
N ALA A 133 -0.39 7.16 2.00
CA ALA A 133 0.34 6.01 2.53
C ALA A 133 1.87 6.17 2.47
N GLY A 134 2.39 7.03 1.59
CA GLY A 134 3.81 7.41 1.54
C GLY A 134 4.16 8.66 2.36
N GLY A 135 3.19 9.23 3.08
CA GLY A 135 3.36 10.43 3.91
C GLY A 135 3.26 11.75 3.15
N GLU A 136 3.02 11.72 1.84
CA GLU A 136 2.77 12.89 1.02
C GLU A 136 1.49 13.62 1.46
N ALA A 137 1.55 14.95 1.51
CA ALA A 137 0.41 15.78 1.90
C ALA A 137 -0.63 15.84 0.77
N ILE A 138 -1.88 15.52 1.11
CA ILE A 138 -3.00 15.50 0.18
C ILE A 138 -3.93 16.68 0.48
N ALA A 139 -4.11 17.53 -0.53
CA ALA A 139 -5.07 18.61 -0.55
C ALA A 139 -5.99 18.46 -1.77
N ALA A 140 -7.22 18.93 -1.65
CA ALA A 140 -8.22 18.85 -2.70
C ALA A 140 -8.98 20.17 -2.84
N ASP A 141 -9.53 20.39 -4.03
CA ASP A 141 -10.40 21.53 -4.32
C ASP A 141 -11.85 21.05 -4.40
N LEU A 142 -12.69 21.50 -3.48
CA LEU A 142 -14.10 21.11 -3.45
C LEU A 142 -14.86 21.64 -4.67
N SER A 143 -14.41 22.71 -5.34
CA SER A 143 -15.07 23.19 -6.56
C SER A 143 -15.04 22.16 -7.70
N ARG A 144 -14.02 21.30 -7.71
CA ARG A 144 -13.87 20.19 -8.66
C ARG A 144 -14.67 18.94 -8.26
N MET A 145 -15.21 18.94 -7.05
CA MET A 145 -16.05 17.90 -6.46
C MET A 145 -17.28 18.58 -5.84
N PRO A 146 -18.19 19.12 -6.67
CA PRO A 146 -19.22 20.07 -6.22
C PRO A 146 -20.11 19.51 -5.09
N HIS A 147 -20.15 18.19 -4.95
CA HIS A 147 -20.74 17.51 -3.80
C HIS A 147 -19.77 16.44 -3.27
N LEU A 148 -19.70 16.31 -1.94
CA LEU A 148 -18.84 15.35 -1.24
C LEU A 148 -19.69 14.50 -0.29
N LEU A 149 -19.56 13.17 -0.36
CA LEU A 149 -20.18 12.23 0.57
C LEU A 149 -19.13 11.71 1.57
N ILE A 150 -19.36 11.91 2.87
CA ILE A 150 -18.49 11.40 3.94
C ILE A 150 -19.26 10.32 4.72
N ALA A 151 -18.83 9.05 4.60
CA ALA A 151 -19.46 7.88 5.23
C ALA A 151 -18.43 7.00 5.97
N GLY A 152 -18.90 6.11 6.85
CA GLY A 152 -18.03 5.29 7.74
C GLY A 152 -18.70 4.94 9.07
N ALA A 153 -18.06 4.11 9.90
CA ALA A 153 -18.56 3.67 11.21
C ALA A 153 -18.28 4.68 12.35
N THR A 154 -18.91 4.52 13.52
CA THR A 154 -18.60 5.32 14.71
C THR A 154 -17.13 5.13 15.10
N GLY A 155 -16.44 6.22 15.47
CA GLY A 155 -15.01 6.18 15.80
C GLY A 155 -14.05 6.16 14.60
N SER A 156 -14.54 6.12 13.36
CA SER A 156 -13.67 6.09 12.15
C SER A 156 -13.10 7.45 11.74
N GLY A 157 -13.31 8.51 12.53
CA GLY A 157 -12.78 9.85 12.25
C GLY A 157 -13.64 10.77 11.36
N LYS A 158 -14.88 10.40 11.01
CA LYS A 158 -15.77 11.23 10.16
C LYS A 158 -15.97 12.66 10.69
N THR A 159 -16.31 12.80 11.97
CA THR A 159 -16.52 14.11 12.59
C THR A 159 -15.24 14.95 12.58
N VAL A 160 -14.08 14.31 12.78
CA VAL A 160 -12.77 14.98 12.72
C VAL A 160 -12.45 15.44 11.29
N CYS A 161 -12.76 14.62 10.29
CA CYS A 161 -12.64 14.99 8.87
C CYS A 161 -13.52 16.20 8.53
N LEU A 162 -14.78 16.20 8.97
CA LEU A 162 -15.71 17.31 8.74
C LEU A 162 -15.25 18.59 9.44
N ASN A 163 -14.79 18.50 10.69
CA ASN A 163 -14.20 19.63 11.40
C ASN A 163 -12.95 20.17 10.69
N SER A 164 -12.11 19.28 10.15
CA SER A 164 -10.93 19.68 9.38
C SER A 164 -11.31 20.46 8.13
N ALA A 165 -12.35 20.03 7.41
CA ALA A 165 -12.87 20.73 6.25
C ALA A 165 -13.43 22.12 6.62
N ILE A 166 -14.24 22.21 7.69
CA ILE A 166 -14.75 23.50 8.20
C ILE A 166 -13.59 24.42 8.59
N CYS A 167 -12.60 23.91 9.33
CA CYS A 167 -11.42 24.70 9.70
C CYS A 167 -10.66 25.21 8.48
N CYS A 168 -10.51 24.42 7.41
CA CYS A 168 -9.89 24.91 6.17
C CYS A 168 -10.67 26.09 5.58
N LEU A 169 -12.01 26.01 5.56
CA LEU A 169 -12.82 27.11 5.03
C LEU A 169 -12.72 28.36 5.90
N LEU A 170 -12.77 28.22 7.23
CA LEU A 170 -12.71 29.35 8.17
C LEU A 170 -11.34 30.03 8.26
N LEU A 171 -10.25 29.27 8.09
CA LEU A 171 -8.89 29.82 8.20
C LEU A 171 -8.46 30.60 6.96
N HIS A 172 -9.02 30.26 5.80
CA HIS A 172 -8.52 30.74 4.50
C HIS A 172 -9.54 31.61 3.74
N ASN A 173 -10.74 31.80 4.28
CA ASN A 173 -11.78 32.61 3.64
C ASN A 173 -12.45 33.56 4.64
N SER A 174 -12.72 34.77 4.17
CA SER A 174 -13.64 35.71 4.81
C SER A 174 -15.09 35.37 4.46
N PRO A 175 -16.07 35.82 5.27
CA PRO A 175 -17.49 35.54 5.03
C PRO A 175 -18.03 36.01 3.67
N ASN A 176 -17.34 36.94 3.00
CA ASN A 176 -17.76 37.47 1.70
C ASN A 176 -17.16 36.68 0.51
N GLU A 177 -16.28 35.71 0.76
CA GLU A 177 -15.56 34.96 -0.27
C GLU A 177 -16.16 33.57 -0.56
N VAL A 178 -17.19 33.15 0.18
CA VAL A 178 -17.86 31.85 0.06
C VAL A 178 -19.36 32.01 -0.07
#